data_AF-A0A9E0UJS8-F1
#
_entry.id   AF-A0A9E0UJS8-F1
#
_cell.length_a   1.000
_cell.length_b   1.000
_cell.length_c   1.000
_cell.angle_alpha   90.00
_cell.angle_beta   90.00
_cell.angle_gamma   90.00
#
_symmetry.space_group_name_H-M   'P 1'
#
loop_
_entity.id
_entity.type
_entity.pdbx_description
1 polymer ?
#
loop_
_entity_poly.entity_id
_entity_poly.type
_entity_poly.pdbx_seq_one_letter_code
_entity_poly.pdbx_strand_id
1 'polypeptide(L)'
;MFEIYSIGDGAFLATVLNAVAMLSGSGNLQQLAGIGFLIGVILMMFQGLVRAQFPPLQNALIAWAIYMGMFGPTVTVTVEDLYTGAVRVVGNVPLGPAAIGSAMSQVGYGVTILFEQAFSTPALTDYGFAAPLQLLQNVRKGTLSRATLGAANSPTPMADVERSWVNYITECTLYEVDIGKRSIEDVLSDPSWQTFATGL
;
A
#
# COMPACT_ATOMS: atom_id res chain seq x y z
N MET A 1 -22.32 0.30 8.00
CA MET A 1 -21.31 -0.74 7.78
C MET A 1 -20.08 -0.04 7.24
N PHE A 2 -18.90 -0.28 7.84
CA PHE A 2 -17.64 0.35 7.42
C PHE A 2 -16.78 -0.72 6.76
N GLU A 3 -16.52 -0.55 5.47
CA GLU A 3 -15.69 -1.45 4.67
C GLU A 3 -14.29 -0.84 4.52
N ILE A 4 -13.27 -1.66 4.79
CA ILE A 4 -11.86 -1.31 4.63
C ILE A 4 -11.23 -2.29 3.64
N TYR A 5 -10.74 -1.75 2.52
CA TYR A 5 -10.04 -2.49 1.47
C TYR A 5 -8.53 -2.55 1.79
N SER A 6 -7.97 -3.74 1.95
CA SER A 6 -6.53 -3.94 2.24
C SER A 6 -5.73 -4.41 1.01
N ILE A 7 -4.83 -3.55 0.48
CA ILE A 7 -3.96 -3.82 -0.69
C ILE A 7 -2.67 -4.57 -0.26
N GLY A 8 -2.69 -5.28 0.87
CA GLY A 8 -1.54 -6.01 1.41
C GLY A 8 -1.91 -7.39 1.94
N ASP A 9 -1.84 -7.55 3.25
CA ASP A 9 -2.32 -8.74 3.96
C ASP A 9 -3.50 -8.34 4.85
N GLY A 10 -4.70 -8.82 4.51
CA GLY A 10 -5.89 -8.59 5.32
C GLY A 10 -5.75 -9.15 6.74
N ALA A 11 -4.86 -10.12 6.98
CA ALA A 11 -4.61 -10.67 8.30
C ALA A 11 -3.83 -9.71 9.22
N PHE A 12 -2.80 -9.05 8.70
CA PHE A 12 -2.10 -8.01 9.42
C PHE A 12 -3.04 -6.86 9.77
N LEU A 13 -3.86 -6.39 8.82
CA LEU A 13 -4.80 -5.29 9.06
C LEU A 13 -5.87 -5.65 10.10
N ALA A 14 -6.40 -6.88 10.05
CA ALA A 14 -7.31 -7.38 11.07
C ALA A 14 -6.66 -7.46 12.47
N THR A 15 -5.38 -7.83 12.55
CA THR A 15 -4.63 -7.90 13.81
C THR A 15 -4.41 -6.50 14.40
N VAL A 16 -4.08 -5.52 13.57
CA VAL A 16 -3.95 -4.11 14.00
C VAL A 16 -5.29 -3.56 14.48
N LEU A 17 -6.38 -3.80 13.76
CA LEU A 17 -7.71 -3.35 14.19
C LEU A 17 -8.16 -4.04 15.49
N ASN A 18 -7.82 -5.31 15.68
CA ASN A 18 -8.11 -6.02 16.93
C ASN A 18 -7.26 -5.49 18.09
N ALA A 19 -5.99 -5.12 17.85
CA ALA A 19 -5.16 -4.44 18.83
C ALA A 19 -5.74 -3.07 19.22
N VAL A 20 -6.26 -2.30 18.25
CA VAL A 20 -6.96 -1.03 18.51
C VAL A 20 -8.26 -1.26 19.28
N ALA A 21 -9.02 -2.30 18.97
CA ALA A 21 -10.21 -2.70 19.71
C ALA A 21 -9.89 -3.07 21.17
N MET A 22 -8.79 -3.78 21.42
CA MET A 22 -8.33 -4.09 22.78
C MET A 22 -7.85 -2.85 23.54
N LEU A 23 -7.09 -1.96 22.89
CA LEU A 23 -6.60 -0.73 23.51
C LEU A 23 -7.76 0.21 23.87
N SER A 24 -8.72 0.37 22.98
CA SER A 24 -9.91 1.20 23.21
C SER A 24 -10.93 0.56 24.15
N GLY A 25 -11.05 -0.77 24.14
CA GLY A 25 -11.89 -1.51 25.08
C GLY A 25 -11.35 -1.55 26.51
N SER A 26 -10.07 -1.25 26.73
CA SER A 26 -9.46 -1.23 28.07
C SER A 26 -9.90 -0.06 28.96
N GLY A 27 -10.62 0.93 28.42
CA GLY A 27 -11.08 2.13 29.15
C GLY A 27 -9.97 3.12 29.51
N ASN A 28 -8.70 2.73 29.41
CA ASN A 28 -7.54 3.58 29.70
C ASN A 28 -7.48 4.82 28.80
N LEU A 29 -7.90 4.71 27.54
CA LEU A 29 -7.95 5.84 26.61
C LEU A 29 -8.98 6.89 27.03
N GLN A 30 -10.15 6.47 27.53
CA GLN A 30 -11.19 7.37 28.02
C GLN A 30 -10.76 8.05 29.33
N GLN A 31 -10.08 7.32 30.22
CA GLN A 31 -9.50 7.90 31.44
C GLN A 31 -8.40 8.92 31.11
N LEU A 32 -7.49 8.59 30.19
CA LEU A 32 -6.40 9.48 29.79
C LEU A 32 -6.95 10.75 29.12
N ALA A 33 -7.97 10.62 28.28
CA ALA A 33 -8.63 11.76 27.67
C ALA A 33 -9.42 12.59 28.70
N GLY A 34 -10.05 11.96 29.70
CA GLY A 34 -10.68 12.65 30.81
C GLY A 34 -9.69 13.48 31.63
N ILE A 35 -8.52 12.92 31.93
CA ILE A 35 -7.43 13.63 32.63
C ILE A 35 -6.93 14.80 31.76
N GLY A 36 -6.71 14.57 30.46
CA GLY A 36 -6.31 15.61 29.52
C GLY A 36 -7.32 16.76 29.41
N PHE A 37 -8.62 16.43 29.39
CA PHE A 37 -9.69 17.43 29.39
C PHE A 37 -9.69 18.25 30.69
N LEU A 38 -9.51 17.61 31.84
CA LEU A 38 -9.47 18.27 33.14
C LEU A 38 -8.29 19.27 33.21
N ILE A 39 -7.10 18.85 32.75
CA ILE A 39 -5.94 19.74 32.63
C ILE A 39 -6.23 20.88 31.64
N GLY A 40 -6.85 20.58 30.50
CA GLY A 40 -7.21 21.59 29.49
C GLY A 40 -8.17 22.67 30.03
N VAL A 41 -9.17 22.27 30.82
CA VAL A 41 -10.10 23.21 31.46
C VAL A 41 -9.39 24.08 32.49
N ILE A 42 -8.51 23.50 33.33
CA ILE A 42 -7.73 24.26 34.31
C ILE A 42 -6.85 25.31 33.62
N LEU A 43 -6.16 24.93 32.53
CA LEU A 43 -5.33 25.85 31.75
C LEU A 43 -6.17 26.96 31.09
N MET A 44 -7.36 26.64 30.57
CA MET A 44 -8.28 27.66 30.03
C MET A 44 -8.77 28.63 31.10
N MET A 45 -9.09 28.15 32.31
CA MET A 45 -9.47 29.02 33.43
C MET A 45 -8.32 29.95 33.83
N PHE A 46 -7.08 29.43 33.88
CA PHE A 46 -5.90 30.24 34.18
C PHE A 46 -5.65 31.32 33.11
N GLN A 47 -5.80 30.97 31.83
CA GLN A 47 -5.70 31.94 30.73
C GLN A 47 -6.82 33.00 30.77
N GLY A 48 -8.03 32.63 31.17
CA GLY A 48 -9.15 33.56 31.36
C GLY A 48 -8.89 34.57 32.49
N LEU A 49 -8.30 34.11 33.60
CA LEU A 49 -7.85 34.95 34.71
C LEU A 49 -6.77 35.96 34.28
N VAL A 50 -5.76 35.50 33.53
CA VAL A 50 -4.66 36.37 33.07
C VAL A 50 -5.13 37.40 32.03
N ARG A 51 -6.09 37.03 31.18
CA ARG A 51 -6.62 37.90 30.11
C ARG A 51 -7.84 38.73 30.52
N ALA A 52 -8.31 38.61 31.77
CA ALA A 52 -9.51 39.27 32.31
C ALA A 52 -10.76 39.12 31.41
N GLN A 53 -10.84 38.04 30.65
CA GLN A 53 -11.91 37.76 29.70
C GLN A 53 -12.46 36.37 30.00
N PHE A 54 -13.77 36.21 29.93
CA PHE A 54 -14.40 34.90 30.10
C PHE A 54 -13.82 33.92 29.05
N PRO A 55 -13.14 32.84 29.48
CA PRO A 55 -12.64 31.86 28.54
C PRO A 55 -13.84 31.21 27.83
N PRO A 56 -13.75 30.92 26.52
CA PRO A 56 -14.83 30.29 25.79
C PRO A 56 -14.94 28.82 26.20
N LEU A 57 -15.54 28.56 27.36
CA LEU A 57 -15.80 27.23 27.91
C LEU A 57 -16.64 26.38 26.93
N GLN A 58 -17.44 27.04 26.10
CA GLN A 58 -18.20 26.44 25.01
C GLN A 58 -17.31 25.68 24.03
N ASN A 59 -16.13 26.19 23.70
CA ASN A 59 -15.20 25.51 22.77
C ASN A 59 -14.62 24.24 23.39
N ALA A 60 -14.35 24.24 24.70
CA ALA A 60 -13.91 23.05 25.41
C ALA A 60 -15.00 21.98 25.46
N LEU A 61 -16.26 22.38 25.72
CA LEU A 61 -17.40 21.47 25.73
C LEU A 61 -17.69 20.87 24.35
N ILE A 62 -17.56 21.66 23.28
CA ILE A 62 -17.71 21.15 21.90
C ILE A 62 -16.61 20.13 21.58
N ALA A 63 -15.35 20.43 21.93
CA ALA A 63 -14.24 19.49 21.74
C ALA A 63 -14.45 18.17 22.50
N TRP A 64 -14.97 18.26 23.73
CA TRP A 64 -15.34 17.09 24.53
C TRP A 64 -16.49 16.29 23.93
N ALA A 65 -17.52 16.97 23.41
CA ALA A 65 -18.66 16.33 22.76
C ALA A 65 -18.24 15.59 21.47
N ILE A 66 -17.33 16.17 20.68
CA ILE A 66 -16.76 15.53 19.50
C ILE A 66 -15.93 14.30 19.90
N TYR A 67 -15.12 14.41 20.96
CA TYR A 67 -14.34 13.28 21.48
C TYR A 67 -15.24 12.13 21.93
N MET A 68 -16.29 12.42 22.71
CA MET A 68 -17.32 11.45 23.11
C MET A 68 -18.02 10.82 21.90
N GLY A 69 -18.33 11.60 20.87
CA GLY A 69 -18.96 11.11 19.65
C GLY A 69 -18.07 10.18 18.83
N MET A 70 -16.76 10.44 18.76
CA MET A 70 -15.81 9.61 18.00
C MET A 70 -15.31 8.38 18.76
N PHE A 71 -15.09 8.48 20.07
CA PHE A 71 -14.45 7.43 20.87
C PHE A 71 -15.39 6.74 21.87
N GLY A 72 -16.63 7.23 22.00
CA GLY A 72 -17.67 6.61 22.83
C GLY A 72 -18.30 5.38 22.17
N PRO A 73 -18.92 5.50 20.97
CA PRO A 73 -19.55 4.36 20.32
C PRO A 73 -18.50 3.43 19.68
N THR A 74 -18.66 2.13 19.91
CA THR A 74 -17.92 1.10 19.19
C THR A 74 -18.74 0.59 18.01
N VAL A 75 -18.06 0.33 16.90
CA VAL A 75 -18.63 -0.15 15.65
C VAL A 75 -17.90 -1.40 15.20
N THR A 76 -18.58 -2.17 14.35
CA THR A 76 -17.99 -3.35 13.69
C THR A 76 -17.52 -2.95 12.30
N VAL A 77 -16.27 -3.29 11.98
CA VAL A 77 -15.61 -2.98 10.72
C VAL A 77 -15.40 -4.28 9.94
N THR A 78 -15.75 -4.27 8.67
CA THR A 78 -15.49 -5.37 7.76
C THR A 78 -14.27 -5.05 6.92
N VAL A 79 -13.23 -5.87 7.06
CA VAL A 79 -12.00 -5.79 6.28
C VAL A 79 -12.13 -6.77 5.13
N GLU A 80 -11.98 -6.28 3.92
CA GLU A 80 -11.95 -7.10 2.72
C GLU A 80 -10.55 -7.10 2.13
N ASP A 81 -10.01 -8.30 1.92
CA ASP A 81 -8.73 -8.51 1.26
C ASP A 81 -8.94 -8.53 -0.26
N LEU A 82 -8.33 -7.59 -0.99
CA LEU A 82 -8.55 -7.48 -2.44
C LEU A 82 -7.95 -8.62 -3.24
N TYR A 83 -6.94 -9.32 -2.71
CA TYR A 83 -6.24 -10.38 -3.44
C TYR A 83 -6.96 -11.72 -3.36
N THR A 84 -7.67 -11.96 -2.26
CA THR A 84 -8.27 -13.27 -1.96
C THR A 84 -9.80 -13.22 -1.83
N GLY A 85 -10.39 -12.03 -1.75
CA GLY A 85 -11.82 -11.85 -1.46
C GLY A 85 -12.21 -12.28 -0.04
N ALA A 86 -11.23 -12.50 0.85
CA ALA A 86 -11.46 -12.93 2.21
C ALA A 86 -12.00 -11.77 3.05
N VAL A 87 -13.27 -11.87 3.46
CA VAL A 87 -13.90 -10.88 4.35
C VAL A 87 -13.66 -11.26 5.81
N ARG A 88 -13.00 -10.37 6.56
CA ARG A 88 -12.74 -10.51 8.00
C ARG A 88 -13.49 -9.43 8.76
N VAL A 89 -14.35 -9.85 9.68
CA VAL A 89 -15.14 -8.93 10.51
C VAL A 89 -14.43 -8.69 11.83
N VAL A 90 -14.09 -7.44 12.14
CA VAL A 90 -13.51 -7.02 13.42
C VAL A 90 -14.51 -6.17 14.19
N GLY A 91 -14.96 -6.69 15.34
CA GLY A 91 -15.86 -5.99 16.24
C GLY A 91 -15.16 -5.05 17.20
N ASN A 92 -15.94 -4.17 17.83
CA ASN A 92 -15.51 -3.33 18.96
C ASN A 92 -14.42 -2.29 18.66
N VAL A 93 -14.39 -1.74 17.44
CA VAL A 93 -13.47 -0.65 17.06
C VAL A 93 -14.17 0.70 17.31
N PRO A 94 -13.52 1.74 17.86
CA PRO A 94 -14.17 3.03 18.05
C PRO A 94 -14.54 3.68 16.72
N LEU A 95 -15.66 4.42 16.72
CA LEU A 95 -16.21 5.04 15.50
C LEU A 95 -15.18 5.93 14.76
N GLY A 96 -14.37 6.71 15.48
CA GLY A 96 -13.37 7.60 14.89
C GLY A 96 -12.34 6.88 14.01
N PRO A 97 -11.54 5.95 14.58
CA PRO A 97 -10.61 5.11 13.82
C PRO A 97 -11.29 4.33 12.68
N ALA A 98 -12.50 3.79 12.91
CA ALA A 98 -13.24 3.08 11.88
C ALA A 98 -13.64 3.98 10.70
N ALA A 99 -14.17 5.18 10.98
CA ALA A 99 -14.60 6.13 9.98
C ALA A 99 -13.40 6.63 9.15
N ILE A 100 -12.31 7.07 9.81
CA ILE A 100 -11.10 7.54 9.12
C ILE A 100 -10.45 6.40 8.33
N GLY A 101 -10.37 5.19 8.92
CA GLY A 101 -9.82 4.01 8.26
C GLY A 101 -10.58 3.66 6.98
N SER A 102 -11.92 3.68 7.02
CA SER A 102 -12.75 3.44 5.82
C SER A 102 -12.60 4.51 4.76
N ALA A 103 -12.56 5.79 5.14
CA ALA A 103 -12.44 6.90 4.21
C ALA A 103 -11.06 6.91 3.51
N MET A 104 -9.98 6.74 4.28
CA MET A 104 -8.64 6.64 3.71
C MET A 104 -8.49 5.42 2.81
N SER A 105 -9.11 4.29 3.15
CA SER A 105 -9.01 3.07 2.34
C SER A 105 -9.76 3.19 1.01
N GLN A 106 -10.93 3.84 1.00
CA GLN A 106 -11.66 4.12 -0.25
C GLN A 106 -10.87 5.07 -1.16
N VAL A 107 -10.27 6.12 -0.60
CA VAL A 107 -9.43 7.04 -1.37
C VAL A 107 -8.18 6.34 -1.90
N GLY A 108 -7.50 5.55 -1.06
CA GLY A 108 -6.34 4.76 -1.47
C GLY A 108 -6.66 3.78 -2.59
N TYR A 109 -7.78 3.05 -2.47
CA TYR A 109 -8.26 2.14 -3.50
C TYR A 109 -8.56 2.86 -4.82
N GLY A 110 -9.26 3.99 -4.75
CA GLY A 110 -9.53 4.80 -5.94
C GLY A 110 -8.24 5.26 -6.64
N VAL A 111 -7.28 5.78 -5.86
CA VAL A 111 -5.97 6.17 -6.40
C VAL A 111 -5.25 4.99 -7.05
N THR A 112 -5.25 3.80 -6.44
CA THR A 112 -4.63 2.60 -7.01
C THR A 112 -5.24 2.22 -8.35
N ILE A 113 -6.56 2.25 -8.51
CA ILE A 113 -7.22 1.99 -9.81
C ILE A 113 -6.78 3.01 -10.85
N LEU A 114 -6.67 4.30 -10.49
CA LEU A 114 -6.20 5.33 -11.42
C LEU A 114 -4.75 5.06 -11.87
N PHE A 115 -3.89 4.58 -10.97
CA PHE A 115 -2.54 4.18 -11.32
C PHE A 115 -2.50 2.96 -12.25
N GLU A 116 -3.37 1.96 -12.03
CA GLU A 116 -3.51 0.80 -12.93
C GLU A 116 -4.04 1.17 -14.32
N GLN A 117 -4.85 2.22 -14.43
CA GLN A 117 -5.31 2.72 -15.74
C GLN A 117 -4.24 3.54 -16.45
N ALA A 118 -3.42 4.30 -15.72
CA ALA A 118 -2.40 5.18 -16.28
C ALA A 118 -1.14 4.42 -16.70
N PHE A 119 -0.77 3.38 -15.97
CA PHE A 119 0.34 2.50 -16.31
C PHE A 119 -0.26 1.19 -16.81
N SER A 120 0.06 0.76 -18.04
CA SER A 120 -0.31 -0.55 -18.61
C SER A 120 0.34 -1.75 -17.86
N THR A 121 0.61 -1.59 -16.56
CA THR A 121 1.02 -2.63 -15.64
C THR A 121 -0.15 -3.56 -15.33
N PRO A 122 0.10 -4.87 -15.13
CA PRO A 122 -0.93 -5.80 -14.65
C PRO A 122 -1.63 -5.23 -13.41
N ALA A 123 -2.95 -5.42 -13.30
CA ALA A 123 -3.74 -4.91 -12.19
C ALA A 123 -3.08 -5.27 -10.85
N LEU A 124 -2.51 -4.27 -10.17
CA LEU A 124 -1.82 -4.43 -8.90
C LEU A 124 -2.74 -5.01 -7.83
N THR A 125 -4.04 -4.72 -7.93
CA THR A 125 -5.13 -5.21 -7.10
C THR A 125 -5.42 -6.69 -7.29
N ASP A 126 -5.26 -7.23 -8.51
CA ASP A 126 -5.46 -8.66 -8.80
C ASP A 126 -4.19 -9.50 -8.56
N TYR A 127 -3.03 -8.99 -8.97
CA TYR A 127 -1.78 -9.78 -9.00
C TYR A 127 -0.85 -9.53 -7.82
N GLY A 128 -1.13 -8.54 -6.97
CA GLY A 128 -0.27 -8.17 -5.86
C GLY A 128 0.74 -7.09 -6.22
N PHE A 129 1.00 -6.19 -5.28
CA PHE A 129 2.03 -5.14 -5.41
C PHE A 129 3.44 -5.69 -5.74
N ALA A 130 3.71 -6.96 -5.41
CA ALA A 130 4.99 -7.62 -5.65
C ALA A 130 5.10 -8.32 -7.02
N ALA A 131 4.00 -8.48 -7.78
CA ALA A 131 4.01 -9.17 -9.07
C ALA A 131 5.01 -8.61 -10.09
N PRO A 132 5.17 -7.29 -10.26
CA PRO A 132 6.16 -6.75 -11.20
C PRO A 132 7.59 -7.12 -10.80
N LEU A 133 7.88 -7.09 -9.49
CA LEU A 133 9.19 -7.46 -8.97
C LEU A 133 9.44 -8.97 -9.13
N GLN A 134 8.43 -9.80 -8.86
CA GLN A 134 8.51 -11.25 -9.07
C GLN A 134 8.71 -11.58 -10.56
N LEU A 135 8.03 -10.87 -11.47
CA LEU A 135 8.23 -11.01 -12.91
C LEU A 135 9.67 -10.68 -13.29
N LEU A 136 10.20 -9.55 -12.83
CA LEU A 136 11.60 -9.17 -13.08
C LEU A 136 12.60 -10.17 -12.47
N GLN A 137 12.32 -10.70 -11.28
CA GLN A 137 13.13 -11.74 -10.66
C GLN A 137 13.07 -13.05 -11.45
N ASN A 138 11.91 -13.43 -11.98
CA ASN A 138 11.75 -14.64 -12.79
C ASN A 138 12.43 -14.49 -14.15
N VAL A 139 12.32 -13.34 -14.80
CA VAL A 139 13.06 -13.03 -16.04
C VAL A 139 14.56 -13.10 -15.77
N ARG A 140 15.05 -12.41 -14.74
CA ARG A 140 16.48 -12.48 -14.35
C ARG A 140 16.93 -13.90 -14.06
N LYS A 141 16.12 -14.70 -13.35
CA LYS A 141 16.45 -16.11 -13.09
C LYS A 141 16.47 -16.92 -14.39
N GLY A 142 15.51 -16.73 -15.28
CA GLY A 142 15.40 -17.46 -16.53
C GLY A 142 16.47 -17.13 -17.57
N THR A 143 16.98 -15.89 -17.59
CA THR A 143 17.94 -15.43 -18.62
C THR A 143 19.38 -15.34 -18.13
N LEU A 144 19.62 -15.17 -16.83
CA LEU A 144 20.96 -14.89 -16.29
C LEU A 144 21.44 -15.89 -15.23
N SER A 145 20.58 -16.81 -14.74
CA SER A 145 21.00 -17.73 -13.68
C SER A 145 21.53 -19.04 -14.23
N ARG A 146 22.85 -19.29 -14.08
CA ARG A 146 23.47 -20.55 -14.52
C ARG A 146 22.79 -21.82 -13.98
N ALA A 147 22.16 -21.72 -12.81
CA ALA A 147 21.46 -22.83 -12.16
C ALA A 147 20.16 -23.25 -12.87
N THR A 148 19.44 -22.32 -13.52
CA THR A 148 18.18 -22.60 -14.25
C THR A 148 18.41 -22.91 -15.72
N LEU A 149 19.47 -22.39 -16.34
CA LEU A 149 19.79 -22.65 -17.74
C LEU A 149 20.33 -24.08 -17.99
N GLY A 150 20.75 -24.80 -16.95
CA GLY A 150 21.05 -26.24 -17.01
C GLY A 150 21.92 -26.63 -18.21
N ALA A 151 21.44 -27.58 -19.02
CA ALA A 151 22.14 -28.09 -20.21
C ALA A 151 22.38 -27.03 -21.31
N ALA A 152 21.63 -25.92 -21.31
CA ALA A 152 21.81 -24.82 -22.27
C ALA A 152 23.02 -23.92 -21.95
N ASN A 153 23.61 -24.06 -20.76
CA ASN A 153 24.90 -23.46 -20.39
C ASN A 153 25.96 -24.55 -20.07
N SER A 154 25.74 -25.77 -20.57
CA SER A 154 26.74 -26.84 -20.47
C SER A 154 28.01 -26.44 -21.24
N PRO A 155 29.20 -26.98 -20.90
CA PRO A 155 30.48 -26.55 -21.47
C PRO A 155 30.68 -27.07 -22.91
N THR A 156 29.71 -26.82 -23.79
CA THR A 156 29.84 -26.92 -25.23
C THR A 156 30.42 -25.61 -25.76
N PRO A 157 31.57 -25.63 -26.46
CA PRO A 157 32.09 -24.44 -27.13
C PRO A 157 30.99 -23.83 -28.03
N MET A 158 30.73 -22.53 -27.86
CA MET A 158 29.75 -21.71 -28.61
C MET A 158 28.26 -21.77 -28.20
N ALA A 159 27.86 -22.47 -27.14
CA ALA A 159 26.48 -22.44 -26.64
C ALA A 159 26.41 -21.93 -25.19
N ASP A 160 26.67 -20.63 -25.01
CA ASP A 160 26.55 -19.93 -23.73
C ASP A 160 25.41 -18.91 -23.84
N VAL A 161 24.22 -19.35 -23.45
CA VAL A 161 23.00 -18.54 -23.52
C VAL A 161 23.08 -17.31 -22.61
N GLU A 162 23.80 -17.38 -21.48
CA GLU A 162 24.03 -16.24 -20.58
C GLU A 162 24.82 -15.15 -21.32
N ARG A 163 25.92 -15.53 -21.96
CA ARG A 163 26.77 -14.61 -22.71
C ARG A 163 26.10 -14.08 -23.98
N SER A 164 25.38 -14.93 -24.72
CA SER A 164 24.61 -14.51 -25.90
C SER A 164 23.52 -13.50 -25.55
N TRP A 165 22.83 -13.67 -24.42
CA TRP A 165 21.81 -12.74 -23.95
C TRP A 165 22.40 -11.37 -23.58
N VAL A 166 23.51 -11.35 -22.83
CA VAL A 166 24.20 -10.10 -22.46
C VAL A 166 24.71 -9.38 -23.71
N ASN A 167 25.37 -10.09 -24.64
CA ASN A 167 25.87 -9.51 -25.88
C ASN A 167 24.74 -8.94 -26.74
N TYR A 168 23.60 -9.63 -26.86
CA TYR A 168 22.44 -9.12 -27.60
C TYR A 168 21.90 -7.83 -26.98
N ILE A 169 21.78 -7.76 -25.66
CA ILE A 169 21.33 -6.54 -25.00
C ILE A 169 22.30 -5.39 -25.28
N THR A 170 23.60 -5.59 -25.09
CA THR A 170 24.60 -4.53 -25.24
C THR A 170 24.82 -4.09 -26.69
N GLU A 171 24.95 -5.05 -27.60
CA GLU A 171 25.38 -4.79 -28.99
C GLU A 171 24.21 -4.60 -29.95
N CYS A 172 23.04 -5.19 -29.69
CA CYS A 172 21.89 -5.09 -30.58
C CYS A 172 20.81 -4.15 -30.04
N THR A 173 20.46 -4.23 -28.75
CA THR A 173 19.34 -3.43 -28.21
C THR A 173 19.79 -2.04 -27.74
N LEU A 174 20.86 -1.95 -26.93
CA LEU A 174 21.33 -0.68 -26.38
C LEU A 174 22.03 0.18 -27.43
N TYR A 175 22.74 -0.47 -28.36
CA TYR A 175 23.42 0.23 -29.45
C TYR A 175 22.45 1.02 -30.34
N GLU A 176 21.28 0.46 -30.68
CA GLU A 176 20.25 1.16 -31.47
C GLU A 176 19.66 2.38 -30.75
N VAL A 177 19.60 2.33 -29.41
CA VAL A 177 19.18 3.46 -28.58
C VAL A 177 20.27 4.53 -28.53
N ASP A 178 21.53 4.14 -28.35
CA ASP A 178 22.66 5.07 -28.24
C ASP A 178 22.90 5.85 -29.54
N ILE A 179 22.68 5.22 -30.70
CA ILE A 179 22.73 5.88 -32.01
C ILE A 179 21.44 6.64 -32.38
N GLY A 180 20.45 6.69 -31.49
CA GLY A 180 19.20 7.44 -31.66
C GLY A 180 18.25 6.88 -32.74
N LYS A 181 18.41 5.63 -33.15
CA LYS A 181 17.52 4.99 -34.15
C LYS A 181 16.20 4.50 -33.55
N ARG A 182 16.18 4.19 -32.26
CA ARG A 182 14.98 3.87 -31.48
C ARG A 182 15.03 4.57 -30.13
N SER A 183 13.88 5.01 -29.64
CA SER A 183 13.76 5.49 -28.26
C SER A 183 13.63 4.31 -27.28
N ILE A 184 13.86 4.54 -25.99
CA ILE A 184 13.71 3.50 -24.96
C ILE A 184 12.24 3.04 -24.92
N GLU A 185 11.32 3.96 -25.17
CA GLU A 185 9.88 3.74 -25.26
C GLU A 185 9.52 2.82 -26.44
N ASP A 186 10.16 2.97 -27.60
CA ASP A 186 9.96 2.09 -28.77
C ASP A 186 10.49 0.68 -28.53
N VAL A 187 11.58 0.53 -27.79
CA VAL A 187 12.15 -0.79 -27.45
C VAL A 187 11.25 -1.54 -26.44
N LEU A 188 10.59 -0.81 -25.54
CA LEU A 188 9.68 -1.37 -24.53
C LEU A 188 8.31 -1.75 -25.12
N SER A 189 7.83 -1.01 -26.13
CA SER A 189 6.53 -1.23 -26.76
C SER A 189 6.59 -2.22 -27.93
N ASP A 190 7.70 -2.28 -28.68
CA ASP A 190 7.87 -3.17 -29.82
C ASP A 190 9.23 -3.89 -29.76
N PRO A 191 9.33 -4.95 -28.94
CA PRO A 191 10.62 -5.50 -28.56
C PRO A 191 11.19 -6.37 -29.70
N SER A 192 12.45 -6.11 -30.03
CA SER A 192 13.12 -6.67 -31.22
C SER A 192 13.32 -8.19 -31.20
N TRP A 193 13.03 -8.88 -30.09
CA TRP A 193 13.11 -10.34 -29.99
C TRP A 193 11.96 -11.07 -30.69
N GLN A 194 10.87 -10.39 -31.09
CA GLN A 194 9.83 -11.03 -31.91
C GLN A 194 10.36 -11.48 -33.29
N THR A 195 11.44 -10.86 -33.78
CA THR A 195 12.11 -11.30 -35.01
C THR A 195 12.89 -12.61 -34.85
N PHE A 196 13.23 -13.02 -33.62
CA PHE A 196 13.80 -14.36 -33.36
C PHE A 196 12.77 -15.48 -33.51
N ALA A 197 11.47 -15.22 -33.25
CA ALA A 197 10.43 -16.23 -33.36
C ALA A 197 9.97 -16.51 -34.80
N THR A 198 10.21 -15.57 -35.72
CA THR A 198 9.81 -15.67 -37.14
C THR A 198 10.94 -16.08 -38.08
N GLY A 199 12.15 -16.33 -37.54
CA GLY A 199 13.35 -16.74 -38.27
C GLY A 199 13.72 -18.22 -38.15
N LEU A 200 12.81 -19.07 -37.65
CA LEU A 200 12.91 -20.54 -37.67
C LEU A 200 11.82 -21.13 -38.57
#